data_AF-A0A3R6PVB5-F1
#
_entry.id   AF-A0A3R6PVB5-F1
#
_cell.length_a   1.000
_cell.length_b   1.000
_cell.length_c   1.000
_cell.angle_alpha   90.00
_cell.angle_beta   90.00
_cell.angle_gamma   90.00
#
_symmetry.space_group_name_H-M   'P 1'
#
loop_
_entity.id
_entity.type
_entity.pdbx_description
1 polymer ?
#
loop_
_entity_poly.entity_id
_entity_poly.type
_entity_poly.pdbx_seq_one_letter_code
_entity_poly.pdbx_strand_id
1 'polypeptide(L)'
;MVTGIESFKEWFKGNESQYAIIGGTACDILMTEEGLDFRATKDIDLVLIIEAVDADFGRKFWDYVKQAGYEHCNKSSGVPQFYRFSHPTSNRYPAMIELFTRKLDAIQLPDDAELTPLPMDEDISSLSAILLDDDYYEFLKQGKVTVDGVTVLDAAYLIPFKAKAWMDLTDRKALGEHVDSKNIKKHKNDVFRLTELIDPTVKIAAPSGVYEDMQRFVERMKDEAVDIKQLGLVGRTKEQILREVGELYILP
;
A
#
# COMPACT_ATOMS: atom_id res chain seq x y z
N MET A 1 -5.93 -13.00 -6.20
CA MET A 1 -7.01 -12.57 -5.29
C MET A 1 -6.73 -12.99 -3.84
N VAL A 2 -6.79 -12.03 -2.93
CA VAL A 2 -6.55 -12.22 -1.48
C VAL A 2 -7.66 -13.03 -0.82
N THR A 3 -7.27 -14.08 -0.09
CA THR A 3 -8.21 -14.89 0.69
C THR A 3 -8.98 -14.03 1.69
N GLY A 4 -10.31 -14.11 1.64
CA GLY A 4 -11.20 -13.40 2.57
C GLY A 4 -11.50 -11.94 2.21
N ILE A 5 -11.08 -11.46 1.03
CA ILE A 5 -11.43 -10.10 0.59
C ILE A 5 -12.94 -9.90 0.42
N GLU A 6 -13.67 -10.94 0.01
CA GLU A 6 -15.14 -10.86 -0.17
C GLU A 6 -15.88 -10.51 1.12
N SER A 7 -15.44 -11.00 2.29
CA SER A 7 -16.09 -10.63 3.55
C SER A 7 -15.85 -9.17 3.90
N PHE A 8 -14.67 -8.64 3.57
CA PHE A 8 -14.33 -7.24 3.77
C PHE A 8 -15.18 -6.36 2.87
N LYS A 9 -15.22 -6.68 1.56
CA LYS A 9 -16.02 -5.99 0.55
C LYS A 9 -17.50 -5.91 0.95
N GLU A 10 -18.12 -7.03 1.31
CA GLU A 10 -19.52 -7.05 1.70
C GLU A 10 -19.76 -6.26 3.00
N TRP A 11 -18.86 -6.38 3.99
CA TRP A 11 -19.01 -5.66 5.25
C TRP A 11 -18.89 -4.15 5.07
N PHE A 12 -17.90 -3.67 4.32
CA PHE A 12 -17.61 -2.24 4.16
C PHE A 12 -18.27 -1.59 2.95
N LYS A 13 -19.25 -2.27 2.32
CA LYS A 13 -20.11 -1.68 1.30
C LYS A 13 -20.76 -0.39 1.81
N GLY A 14 -20.65 0.68 1.00
CA GLY A 14 -21.10 2.02 1.34
C GLY A 14 -20.09 2.88 2.11
N ASN A 15 -18.91 2.34 2.47
CA ASN A 15 -17.83 3.06 3.15
C ASN A 15 -16.61 3.29 2.24
N GLU A 16 -16.75 3.14 0.93
CA GLU A 16 -15.67 3.16 -0.05
C GLU A 16 -14.90 4.50 -0.04
N SER A 17 -15.54 5.61 0.33
CA SER A 17 -14.87 6.92 0.43
C SER A 17 -13.97 7.08 1.67
N GLN A 18 -14.13 6.21 2.68
CA GLN A 18 -13.50 6.36 4.00
C GLN A 18 -12.14 5.66 4.11
N TYR A 19 -11.79 4.84 3.12
CA TYR A 19 -10.52 4.12 3.10
C TYR A 19 -9.95 4.01 1.70
N ALA A 20 -8.67 3.64 1.63
CA ALA A 20 -8.04 3.11 0.42
C ALA A 20 -7.22 1.87 0.78
N ILE A 21 -7.43 0.77 0.07
CA ILE A 21 -6.55 -0.38 0.11
C ILE A 21 -5.32 -0.05 -0.75
N ILE A 22 -4.14 -0.28 -0.19
CA ILE A 22 -2.87 -0.03 -0.86
C ILE A 22 -2.02 -1.31 -0.87
N GLY A 23 -0.72 -1.14 -1.11
CA GLY A 23 0.25 -2.21 -0.90
C GLY A 23 0.04 -3.40 -1.82
N GLY A 24 0.31 -4.61 -1.31
CA GLY A 24 0.28 -5.82 -2.13
C GLY A 24 -1.12 -6.16 -2.65
N THR A 25 -2.14 -5.97 -1.82
CA THR A 25 -3.53 -6.30 -2.13
C THR A 25 -4.09 -5.41 -3.24
N ALA A 26 -3.80 -4.11 -3.21
CA ALA A 26 -4.19 -3.21 -4.29
C ALA A 26 -3.55 -3.61 -5.63
N CYS A 27 -2.27 -4.00 -5.62
CA CYS A 27 -1.60 -4.49 -6.83
C CYS A 27 -2.28 -5.75 -7.40
N ASP A 28 -2.61 -6.72 -6.53
CA ASP A 28 -3.29 -7.97 -6.93
C ASP A 28 -4.68 -7.72 -7.53
N ILE A 29 -5.47 -6.82 -6.92
CA ILE A 29 -6.80 -6.45 -7.41
C ILE A 29 -6.70 -5.80 -8.80
N LEU A 30 -5.84 -4.78 -8.96
CA LEU A 30 -5.69 -4.05 -10.23
C LEU A 30 -5.16 -4.93 -11.36
N MET A 31 -4.18 -5.79 -11.07
CA MET A 31 -3.64 -6.73 -12.05
C MET A 31 -4.68 -7.75 -12.51
N THR A 32 -5.43 -8.31 -11.55
CA THR A 32 -6.47 -9.31 -11.84
C THR A 32 -7.59 -8.73 -12.70
N GLU A 33 -7.95 -7.46 -12.50
CA GLU A 33 -8.96 -6.76 -13.31
C GLU A 33 -8.56 -6.71 -14.79
N GLU A 34 -7.27 -6.53 -15.09
CA GLU A 34 -6.72 -6.56 -16.46
C GLU A 34 -6.30 -7.96 -16.93
N GLY A 35 -6.65 -9.02 -16.17
CA GLY A 35 -6.33 -10.41 -16.51
C GLY A 35 -4.86 -10.80 -16.34
N LEU A 36 -4.10 -10.02 -15.56
CA LEU A 36 -2.70 -10.27 -15.25
C LEU A 36 -2.55 -10.96 -13.88
N ASP A 37 -1.53 -11.81 -13.77
CA ASP A 37 -1.18 -12.47 -12.51
C ASP A 37 -0.31 -11.56 -11.63
N PHE A 38 -0.61 -11.50 -10.33
CA PHE A 38 0.25 -10.89 -9.33
C PHE A 38 0.74 -11.91 -8.29
N ARG A 39 1.83 -11.58 -7.60
CA ARG A 39 2.34 -12.44 -6.52
C ARG A 39 1.32 -12.51 -5.39
N ALA A 40 1.19 -13.69 -4.76
CA ALA A 40 0.32 -13.85 -3.62
C ALA A 40 0.66 -12.86 -2.49
N THR A 41 -0.37 -12.26 -1.91
CA THR A 41 -0.32 -11.38 -0.74
C THR A 41 -1.40 -11.83 0.24
N LYS A 42 -1.13 -11.65 1.54
CA LYS A 42 -2.02 -12.11 2.60
C LYS A 42 -2.60 -10.95 3.42
N ASP A 43 -2.03 -9.77 3.25
CA ASP A 43 -2.22 -8.63 4.13
C ASP A 43 -3.00 -7.56 3.38
N ILE A 44 -4.06 -7.05 4.01
CA ILE A 44 -4.78 -5.87 3.52
C ILE A 44 -4.16 -4.66 4.19
N ASP A 45 -3.38 -3.90 3.42
CA ASP A 45 -2.86 -2.59 3.80
C ASP A 45 -3.96 -1.55 3.58
N LEU A 46 -4.51 -0.97 4.65
CA LEU A 46 -5.64 -0.05 4.62
C LEU A 46 -5.24 1.33 5.15
N VAL A 47 -5.46 2.37 4.37
CA VAL A 47 -5.25 3.76 4.80
C VAL A 47 -6.60 4.44 5.01
N LEU A 48 -6.79 5.05 6.18
CA LEU A 48 -7.98 5.84 6.49
C LEU A 48 -7.92 7.23 5.85
N ILE A 49 -9.02 7.63 5.21
CA ILE A 49 -9.20 8.97 4.65
C ILE A 49 -9.82 9.85 5.72
N ILE A 50 -8.97 10.58 6.45
CA ILE A 50 -9.35 11.22 7.73
C ILE A 50 -10.42 12.30 7.55
N GLU A 51 -10.56 12.86 6.36
CA GLU A 51 -11.59 13.84 6.00
C GLU A 51 -12.96 13.21 5.75
N ALA A 52 -13.01 11.91 5.48
CA ALA A 52 -14.24 11.15 5.20
C ALA A 52 -14.63 10.19 6.33
N VAL A 53 -13.67 9.80 7.18
CA VAL A 53 -13.90 8.87 8.29
C VAL A 53 -14.66 9.55 9.42
N ASP A 54 -15.69 8.88 9.90
CA ASP A 54 -16.49 9.26 11.06
C ASP A 54 -16.43 8.18 12.17
N ALA A 55 -17.07 8.49 13.30
CA ALA A 55 -17.13 7.56 14.42
C ALA A 55 -17.88 6.27 14.08
N ASP A 56 -18.80 6.32 13.11
CA ASP A 56 -19.61 5.20 12.66
C ASP A 56 -18.74 4.17 11.92
N PHE A 57 -17.83 4.62 11.06
CA PHE A 57 -16.83 3.77 10.44
C PHE A 57 -15.93 3.09 11.48
N GLY A 58 -15.43 3.84 12.47
CA GLY A 58 -14.58 3.28 13.52
C GLY A 58 -15.26 2.14 14.29
N ARG A 59 -16.54 2.32 14.66
CA ARG A 59 -17.35 1.26 15.31
C ARG A 59 -17.57 0.08 14.37
N LYS A 60 -17.99 0.34 13.13
CA LYS A 60 -18.22 -0.69 12.12
C LYS A 60 -16.97 -1.52 11.84
N PHE A 61 -15.80 -0.88 11.81
CA PHE A 61 -14.51 -1.55 11.65
C PHE A 61 -14.18 -2.43 12.84
N TRP A 62 -14.40 -1.93 14.06
CA TRP A 62 -14.15 -2.72 15.26
C TRP A 62 -15.10 -3.92 15.38
N ASP A 63 -16.38 -3.75 15.03
CA ASP A 63 -17.35 -4.84 14.98
C ASP A 63 -16.93 -5.91 13.98
N TYR A 64 -16.36 -5.52 12.83
CA TYR A 64 -15.76 -6.47 11.88
C TYR A 64 -14.61 -7.26 12.51
N VAL A 65 -13.69 -6.59 13.20
CA VAL A 65 -12.56 -7.22 13.88
C VAL A 65 -13.03 -8.23 14.93
N LYS A 66 -14.03 -7.86 15.75
CA LYS A 66 -14.66 -8.74 16.74
C LYS A 66 -15.36 -9.94 16.09
N GLN A 67 -16.12 -9.71 15.02
CA GLN A 67 -16.85 -10.75 14.29
C GLN A 67 -15.91 -11.73 13.55
N ALA A 68 -14.77 -11.25 13.08
CA ALA A 68 -13.71 -12.08 12.51
C ALA A 68 -12.95 -12.89 13.58
N GLY A 69 -12.95 -12.40 14.82
CA GLY A 69 -12.26 -13.01 15.95
C GLY A 69 -10.74 -13.04 15.74
N TYR A 70 -10.16 -11.91 15.32
CA TYR A 70 -8.71 -11.79 15.20
C TYR A 70 -8.04 -11.98 16.56
N GLU A 71 -7.14 -12.97 16.65
CA GLU A 71 -6.44 -13.30 17.91
C GLU A 71 -5.41 -12.24 18.29
N HIS A 72 -4.69 -11.70 17.30
CA HIS A 72 -3.66 -10.71 17.55
C HIS A 72 -4.13 -9.34 17.11
N CYS A 73 -4.43 -8.49 18.09
CA CYS A 73 -4.76 -7.10 17.89
C CYS A 73 -3.61 -6.24 18.45
N ASN A 74 -2.82 -5.65 17.56
CA ASN A 74 -1.65 -4.86 17.94
C ASN A 74 -1.82 -3.39 17.55
N LYS A 75 -1.12 -2.51 18.27
CA LYS A 75 -1.08 -1.07 18.00
C LYS A 75 0.31 -0.49 18.19
N SER A 76 0.72 0.40 17.29
CA SER A 76 1.95 1.19 17.44
C SER A 76 1.80 2.32 18.46
N SER A 77 2.92 2.75 19.04
CA SER A 77 2.97 3.98 19.83
C SER A 77 3.29 5.18 18.93
N GLY A 78 2.57 6.30 19.08
CA GLY A 78 2.89 7.56 18.40
C GLY A 78 1.97 7.90 17.23
N VAL A 79 2.45 8.80 16.36
CA VAL A 79 1.77 9.26 15.13
C VAL A 79 2.67 8.93 13.93
N PRO A 80 2.16 8.25 12.88
CA PRO A 80 0.77 7.86 12.67
C PRO A 80 0.43 6.64 13.53
N GLN A 81 -0.87 6.42 13.77
CA GLN A 81 -1.28 5.19 14.42
C GLN A 81 -1.35 4.08 13.38
N PHE A 82 -0.79 2.96 13.79
CA PHE A 82 -0.82 1.74 13.03
C PHE A 82 -1.45 0.65 13.88
N TYR A 83 -2.37 -0.09 13.28
CA TYR A 83 -3.04 -1.22 13.88
C TYR A 83 -2.79 -2.46 13.02
N ARG A 84 -2.56 -3.60 13.66
CA ARG A 84 -2.45 -4.89 12.98
C ARG A 84 -3.41 -5.88 13.62
N PHE A 85 -4.26 -6.49 12.80
CA PHE A 85 -5.20 -7.53 13.17
C PHE A 85 -4.84 -8.79 12.39
N SER A 86 -4.50 -9.88 13.07
CA SER A 86 -4.10 -11.12 12.40
C SER A 86 -4.63 -12.38 13.09
N HIS A 87 -4.60 -13.50 12.35
CA HIS A 87 -5.10 -14.80 12.80
C HIS A 87 -6.62 -14.77 13.09
N PRO A 88 -7.47 -14.60 12.07
CA PRO A 88 -8.91 -14.69 12.24
C PRO A 88 -9.33 -16.12 12.55
N THR A 89 -10.52 -16.28 13.13
CA THR A 89 -11.12 -17.60 13.44
C THR A 89 -11.40 -18.48 12.21
N SER A 90 -11.49 -17.88 11.01
CA SER A 90 -11.71 -18.61 9.77
C SER A 90 -11.11 -17.91 8.55
N ASN A 91 -10.80 -18.68 7.51
CA ASN A 91 -10.31 -18.19 6.21
C ASN A 91 -11.34 -17.41 5.38
N ARG A 92 -12.56 -17.21 5.91
CA ARG A 92 -13.55 -16.32 5.30
C ARG A 92 -13.14 -14.86 5.42
N TYR A 93 -12.27 -14.54 6.38
CA TYR A 93 -11.75 -13.20 6.63
C TYR A 93 -10.30 -13.08 6.15
N PRO A 94 -9.82 -11.86 5.86
CA PRO A 94 -8.42 -11.60 5.53
C PRO A 94 -7.50 -12.12 6.63
N ALA A 95 -6.40 -12.79 6.24
CA ALA A 95 -5.46 -13.35 7.21
C ALA A 95 -4.81 -12.27 8.10
N MET A 96 -4.61 -11.08 7.54
CA MET A 96 -4.12 -9.91 8.23
C MET A 96 -4.74 -8.62 7.67
N ILE A 97 -5.05 -7.68 8.55
CA ILE A 97 -5.41 -6.30 8.20
C ILE A 97 -4.45 -5.37 8.91
N GLU A 98 -3.81 -4.51 8.13
CA GLU A 98 -2.88 -3.49 8.56
C GLU A 98 -3.53 -2.13 8.31
N LEU A 99 -3.92 -1.43 9.37
CA LEU A 99 -4.65 -0.17 9.28
C LEU A 99 -3.78 1.01 9.69
N PHE A 100 -3.65 1.97 8.79
CA PHE A 100 -2.89 3.20 8.94
C PHE A 100 -3.82 4.40 9.06
N THR A 101 -3.54 5.26 10.05
CA THR A 101 -4.26 6.53 10.22
C THR A 101 -3.34 7.64 10.73
N ARG A 102 -3.46 8.84 10.14
CA ARG A 102 -2.75 10.04 10.59
C ARG A 102 -3.39 10.68 11.84
N LYS A 103 -4.56 10.20 12.28
CA LYS A 103 -5.31 10.74 13.42
C LYS A 103 -5.39 9.72 14.56
N LEU A 104 -4.92 10.13 15.74
CA LEU A 104 -4.83 9.30 16.95
C LEU A 104 -6.18 8.72 17.43
N ASP A 105 -7.29 9.32 17.02
CA ASP A 105 -8.64 8.95 17.47
C ASP A 105 -9.61 8.72 16.31
N ALA A 106 -9.09 8.39 15.12
CA ALA A 106 -9.94 8.04 13.97
C ALA A 106 -10.80 6.80 14.25
N ILE A 107 -10.27 5.87 15.05
CA ILE A 107 -11.00 4.69 15.50
C ILE A 107 -11.16 4.82 17.01
N GLN A 108 -12.38 5.14 17.43
CA GLN A 108 -12.77 5.04 18.83
C GLN A 108 -12.99 3.57 19.15
N LEU A 109 -11.99 2.96 19.77
CA LEU A 109 -12.09 1.61 20.26
C LEU A 109 -12.87 1.62 21.58
N PRO A 110 -13.77 0.66 21.81
CA PRO A 110 -14.44 0.51 23.08
C PRO A 110 -13.45 0.17 24.21
N ASP A 111 -13.84 0.44 25.45
CA ASP A 111 -13.00 0.26 26.63
C ASP A 111 -12.53 -1.20 26.85
N ASP A 112 -13.23 -2.18 26.24
CA ASP A 112 -12.90 -3.60 26.28
C ASP A 112 -11.91 -4.04 25.18
N ALA A 113 -11.39 -3.11 24.38
CA ALA A 113 -10.44 -3.40 23.32
C ALA A 113 -9.05 -3.73 23.89
N GLU A 114 -8.71 -5.02 23.94
CA GLU A 114 -7.39 -5.48 24.33
C GLU A 114 -6.40 -5.37 23.16
N LEU A 115 -5.67 -4.24 23.11
CA LEU A 115 -4.58 -4.04 22.16
C LEU A 115 -3.23 -4.19 22.82
N THR A 116 -2.35 -4.98 22.20
CA THR A 116 -0.97 -5.16 22.64
C THR A 116 -0.01 -4.27 21.83
N PRO A 117 1.12 -3.82 22.39
CA PRO A 117 2.11 -3.06 21.63
C PRO A 117 2.64 -3.85 20.43
N LEU A 118 2.73 -3.19 19.28
CA LEU A 118 3.29 -3.78 18.07
C LEU A 118 4.83 -3.60 18.02
N PRO A 119 5.62 -4.68 17.83
CA PRO A 119 7.01 -4.53 17.43
C PRO A 119 7.08 -4.00 15.99
N MET A 120 7.77 -2.88 15.79
CA MET A 120 7.89 -2.24 14.47
C MET A 120 8.71 -3.11 13.50
N ASP A 121 8.06 -3.55 12.41
CA ASP A 121 8.71 -4.18 11.25
C ASP A 121 9.27 -3.10 10.30
N GLU A 122 10.26 -3.45 9.49
CA GLU A 122 10.93 -2.58 8.52
C GLU A 122 9.97 -2.04 7.46
N ASP A 123 9.09 -2.90 6.92
CA ASP A 123 8.11 -2.50 5.90
C ASP A 123 7.03 -1.58 6.48
N ILE A 124 6.53 -1.89 7.70
CA ILE A 124 5.58 -1.02 8.40
C ILE A 124 6.22 0.33 8.68
N SER A 125 7.48 0.34 9.11
CA SER A 125 8.24 1.56 9.40
C SER A 125 8.35 2.45 8.15
N SER A 126 8.72 1.87 6.99
CA SER A 126 8.80 2.62 5.74
C SER A 126 7.44 3.12 5.29
N LEU A 127 6.40 2.28 5.28
CA LEU A 127 5.08 2.70 4.83
C LEU A 127 4.45 3.76 5.76
N SER A 128 4.66 3.63 7.07
CA SER A 128 4.22 4.63 8.06
C SER A 128 4.92 5.96 7.84
N ALA A 129 6.24 5.96 7.57
CA ALA A 129 7.00 7.17 7.28
C ALA A 129 6.52 7.85 5.99
N ILE A 130 6.21 7.07 4.95
CA ILE A 130 5.67 7.58 3.69
C ILE A 130 4.29 8.22 3.93
N LEU A 131 3.41 7.58 4.69
CA LEU A 131 2.06 8.09 4.95
C LEU A 131 2.00 9.28 5.92
N LEU A 132 3.09 9.57 6.64
CA LEU A 132 3.23 10.81 7.42
C LEU A 132 3.48 12.03 6.54
N ASP A 133 4.12 11.82 5.39
CA ASP A 133 4.49 12.87 4.46
C ASP A 133 3.22 13.45 3.79
N ASP A 134 3.09 14.78 3.83
CA ASP A 134 1.91 15.47 3.30
C ASP A 134 1.79 15.31 1.79
N ASP A 135 2.91 15.34 1.05
CA ASP A 135 2.91 15.20 -0.40
C ASP A 135 2.40 13.80 -0.78
N TYR A 136 2.87 12.74 -0.10
CA TYR A 136 2.37 11.38 -0.35
C TYR A 136 0.91 11.18 0.09
N TYR A 137 0.48 11.80 1.19
CA TYR A 137 -0.91 11.68 1.64
C TYR A 137 -1.89 12.36 0.67
N GLU A 138 -1.57 13.56 0.20
CA GLU A 138 -2.36 14.26 -0.81
C GLU A 138 -2.36 13.50 -2.14
N PHE A 139 -1.21 12.94 -2.53
CA PHE A 139 -1.10 12.13 -3.73
C PHE A 139 -1.95 10.86 -3.65
N LEU A 140 -1.93 10.15 -2.51
CA LEU A 140 -2.80 9.00 -2.25
C LEU A 140 -4.27 9.35 -2.39
N LYS A 141 -4.69 10.52 -1.87
CA LYS A 141 -6.10 10.93 -1.96
C LYS A 141 -6.56 11.14 -3.40
N GLN A 142 -5.68 11.56 -4.30
CA GLN A 142 -6.02 11.80 -5.71
C GLN A 142 -6.15 10.49 -6.51
N GLY A 143 -5.35 9.48 -6.17
CA GLY A 143 -5.28 8.22 -6.92
C GLY A 143 -6.30 7.14 -6.56
N LYS A 144 -7.31 7.46 -5.76
CA LYS A 144 -8.29 6.46 -5.30
C LYS A 144 -9.23 6.07 -6.44
N VAL A 145 -9.40 4.77 -6.65
CA VAL A 145 -10.35 4.20 -7.62
C VAL A 145 -11.15 3.07 -6.95
N THR A 146 -12.40 2.88 -7.36
CA THR A 146 -13.22 1.76 -6.89
C THR A 146 -13.14 0.63 -7.90
N VAL A 147 -12.64 -0.52 -7.47
CA VAL A 147 -12.53 -1.75 -8.26
C VAL A 147 -13.22 -2.87 -7.50
N ASP A 148 -14.11 -3.58 -8.16
CA ASP A 148 -14.89 -4.68 -7.58
C ASP A 148 -15.49 -4.36 -6.18
N GLY A 149 -16.05 -3.16 -6.01
CA GLY A 149 -16.72 -2.74 -4.77
C GLY A 149 -15.80 -2.37 -3.60
N VAL A 150 -14.49 -2.27 -3.80
CA VAL A 150 -13.55 -1.74 -2.82
C VAL A 150 -12.75 -0.58 -3.37
N THR A 151 -12.38 0.38 -2.52
CA THR A 151 -11.47 1.47 -2.92
C THR A 151 -10.03 1.00 -2.81
N VAL A 152 -9.30 1.07 -3.93
CA VAL A 152 -7.88 0.82 -4.03
C VAL A 152 -7.15 2.08 -4.49
N LEU A 153 -5.84 2.13 -4.27
CA LEU A 153 -4.98 3.13 -4.92
C LEU A 153 -4.61 2.63 -6.32
N ASP A 154 -4.84 3.44 -7.35
CA ASP A 154 -4.54 3.14 -8.75
C ASP A 154 -3.05 2.83 -8.98
N ALA A 155 -2.74 2.09 -10.06
CA ALA A 155 -1.39 1.64 -10.39
C ALA A 155 -0.39 2.79 -10.53
N ALA A 156 -0.78 3.89 -11.19
CA ALA A 156 0.08 5.07 -11.36
C ALA A 156 0.36 5.75 -10.02
N TYR A 157 -0.50 5.56 -9.03
CA TYR A 157 -0.35 6.13 -7.71
C TYR A 157 0.31 5.17 -6.70
N LEU A 158 0.27 3.86 -6.93
CA LEU A 158 1.00 2.86 -6.15
C LEU A 158 2.50 2.87 -6.44
N ILE A 159 2.90 3.16 -7.69
CA ILE A 159 4.30 3.15 -8.12
C ILE A 159 5.19 4.01 -7.21
N PRO A 160 4.85 5.27 -6.88
CA PRO A 160 5.70 6.09 -6.02
C PRO A 160 5.86 5.56 -4.60
N PHE A 161 4.80 4.96 -4.02
CA PHE A 161 4.91 4.32 -2.70
C PHE A 161 5.89 3.14 -2.73
N LYS A 162 5.86 2.32 -3.78
CA LYS A 162 6.80 1.19 -3.95
C LYS A 162 8.22 1.67 -4.24
N ALA A 163 8.37 2.70 -5.06
CA ALA A 163 9.67 3.31 -5.37
C ALA A 163 10.33 3.90 -4.12
N LYS A 164 9.56 4.63 -3.31
CA LYS A 164 10.02 5.20 -2.05
C LYS A 164 10.40 4.12 -1.04
N ALA A 165 9.55 3.12 -0.84
CA ALA A 165 9.86 2.01 0.06
C ALA A 165 11.13 1.26 -0.36
N TRP A 166 11.35 1.08 -1.68
CA TRP A 166 12.60 0.52 -2.18
C TRP A 166 13.82 1.39 -1.85
N MET A 167 13.73 2.71 -2.06
CA MET A 167 14.83 3.64 -1.75
C MET A 167 15.14 3.65 -0.25
N ASP A 168 14.12 3.77 0.61
CA ASP A 168 14.27 3.82 2.06
C ASP A 168 14.93 2.56 2.61
N LEU A 169 14.44 1.38 2.22
CA LEU A 169 15.00 0.10 2.66
C LEU A 169 16.42 -0.10 2.13
N THR A 170 16.72 0.35 0.91
CA THR A 170 18.07 0.28 0.34
C THR A 170 19.04 1.19 1.10
N ASP A 171 18.62 2.41 1.42
CA ASP A 171 19.45 3.39 2.15
C ASP A 171 19.70 2.91 3.60
N ARG A 172 18.67 2.42 4.30
CA ARG A 172 18.81 1.82 5.65
C ARG A 172 19.77 0.64 5.66
N LYS A 173 19.66 -0.26 4.67
CA LYS A 173 20.58 -1.38 4.53
C LYS A 173 22.02 -0.93 4.28
N ALA A 174 22.22 0.11 3.47
CA ALA A 174 23.54 0.69 3.21
C ALA A 174 24.15 1.34 4.47
N LEU A 175 23.31 1.86 5.38
CA LEU A 175 23.71 2.38 6.69
C LEU A 175 24.01 1.29 7.73
N GLY A 176 23.87 0.01 7.36
CA GLY A 176 24.19 -1.13 8.24
C GLY A 176 23.03 -1.59 9.11
N GLU A 177 21.82 -1.08 8.90
CA GLU A 177 20.63 -1.64 9.54
C GLU A 177 20.37 -3.06 9.02
N HIS A 178 19.85 -3.93 9.89
CA HIS A 178 19.33 -5.22 9.46
C HIS A 178 18.11 -4.97 8.58
N VAL A 179 18.19 -5.37 7.30
CA VAL A 179 17.10 -5.25 6.33
C VAL A 179 17.00 -6.51 5.47
N ASP A 180 15.82 -7.13 5.37
CA ASP A 180 15.61 -8.28 4.47
C ASP A 180 15.69 -7.84 3.01
N SER A 181 16.64 -8.41 2.28
CA SER A 181 16.85 -8.14 0.85
C SER A 181 15.66 -8.56 -0.01
N LYS A 182 14.81 -9.47 0.47
CA LYS A 182 13.56 -9.85 -0.19
C LYS A 182 12.55 -8.70 -0.20
N ASN A 183 12.51 -7.89 0.86
CA ASN A 183 11.63 -6.72 0.94
C ASN A 183 12.09 -5.62 -0.03
N ILE A 184 13.40 -5.39 -0.13
CA ILE A 184 13.95 -4.50 -1.17
C ILE A 184 13.58 -5.04 -2.57
N LYS A 185 13.84 -6.32 -2.84
CA LYS A 185 13.57 -6.93 -4.14
C LYS A 185 12.09 -6.90 -4.53
N LYS A 186 11.16 -7.15 -3.59
CA LYS A 186 9.72 -7.18 -3.90
C LYS A 186 9.22 -5.79 -4.31
N HIS A 187 9.58 -4.72 -3.60
CA HIS A 187 9.13 -3.36 -3.95
C HIS A 187 9.67 -2.92 -5.31
N LYS A 188 10.96 -3.19 -5.59
CA LYS A 188 11.54 -2.99 -6.93
C LYS A 188 10.72 -3.72 -7.99
N ASN A 189 10.51 -5.01 -7.83
CA ASN A 189 9.80 -5.82 -8.82
C ASN A 189 8.34 -5.38 -9.00
N ASP A 190 7.68 -4.95 -7.93
CA ASP A 190 6.29 -4.50 -7.97
C ASP A 190 6.17 -3.18 -8.77
N VAL A 191 7.13 -2.25 -8.67
CA VAL A 191 7.16 -1.04 -9.55
C VAL A 191 7.13 -1.44 -11.02
N PHE A 192 8.01 -2.36 -11.42
CA PHE A 192 8.12 -2.81 -12.81
C PHE A 192 6.85 -3.52 -13.29
N ARG A 193 6.25 -4.38 -12.46
CA ARG A 193 4.98 -5.04 -12.80
C ARG A 193 3.86 -4.03 -13.01
N LEU A 194 3.70 -3.08 -12.08
CA LEU A 194 2.65 -2.05 -12.16
C LEU A 194 2.72 -1.25 -13.46
N THR A 195 3.89 -1.13 -14.09
CA THR A 195 4.02 -0.45 -15.38
C THR A 195 3.29 -1.13 -16.54
N GLU A 196 2.79 -2.36 -16.41
CA GLU A 196 1.90 -2.98 -17.41
C GLU A 196 0.51 -2.35 -17.44
N LEU A 197 0.08 -1.77 -16.32
CA LEU A 197 -1.23 -1.14 -16.17
C LEU A 197 -1.23 0.35 -16.57
N ILE A 198 -0.06 0.88 -16.94
CA ILE A 198 0.12 2.32 -17.20
C ILE A 198 -0.07 2.63 -18.67
N ASP A 199 -0.93 3.60 -18.97
CA ASP A 199 -0.96 4.26 -20.26
C ASP A 199 0.20 5.26 -20.36
N PRO A 200 1.20 5.04 -21.25
CA PRO A 200 2.37 5.91 -21.36
C PRO A 200 2.05 7.32 -21.86
N THR A 201 0.84 7.54 -22.41
CA THR A 201 0.39 8.86 -22.88
C THR A 201 -0.14 9.75 -21.76
N VAL A 202 -0.53 9.14 -20.63
CA VAL A 202 -1.05 9.86 -19.47
C VAL A 202 0.08 10.59 -18.74
N LYS A 203 -0.26 11.75 -18.18
CA LYS A 203 0.60 12.52 -17.28
C LYS A 203 -0.14 12.76 -15.98
N ILE A 204 0.51 12.42 -14.88
CA ILE A 204 -0.02 12.54 -13.52
C ILE A 204 0.65 13.74 -12.85
N ALA A 205 -0.15 14.73 -12.45
CA ALA A 205 0.33 15.81 -11.61
C ALA A 205 0.70 15.25 -10.24
N ALA A 206 1.95 15.45 -9.81
CA ALA A 206 2.47 14.96 -8.55
C ALA A 206 3.03 16.12 -7.73
N PRO A 207 2.81 16.16 -6.40
CA PRO A 207 3.50 17.08 -5.51
C PRO A 207 5.02 17.00 -5.65
N SER A 208 5.72 18.07 -5.31
CA SER A 208 7.18 18.19 -5.52
C SER A 208 7.97 17.03 -4.92
N GLY A 209 7.66 16.62 -3.68
CA GLY A 209 8.37 15.52 -3.02
C GLY A 209 8.19 14.18 -3.73
N VAL A 210 6.97 13.89 -4.17
CA VAL A 210 6.66 12.67 -4.95
C VAL A 210 7.37 12.70 -6.31
N TYR A 211 7.32 13.83 -7.02
CA TYR A 211 8.01 14.00 -8.30
C TYR A 211 9.52 13.80 -8.16
N GLU A 212 10.16 14.48 -7.19
CA GLU A 212 11.59 14.39 -6.94
C GLU A 212 12.03 12.97 -6.56
N ASP A 213 11.26 12.29 -5.71
CA ASP A 213 11.50 10.88 -5.37
C ASP A 213 11.42 9.98 -6.59
N MET A 214 10.46 10.21 -7.50
CA MET A 214 10.36 9.44 -8.74
C MET A 214 11.54 9.66 -9.68
N GLN A 215 12.01 10.90 -9.83
CA GLN A 215 13.21 11.18 -10.62
C GLN A 215 14.45 10.52 -10.00
N ARG A 216 14.57 10.56 -8.66
CA ARG A 216 15.66 9.89 -7.93
C ARG A 216 15.59 8.37 -8.07
N PHE A 217 14.39 7.78 -8.03
CA PHE A 217 14.19 6.36 -8.25
C PHE A 217 14.67 5.95 -9.66
N VAL A 218 14.24 6.68 -10.69
CA VAL A 218 14.64 6.42 -12.08
C VAL A 218 16.15 6.49 -12.25
N GLU A 219 16.80 7.51 -11.66
CA GLU A 219 18.26 7.64 -11.71
C GLU A 219 18.96 6.45 -11.06
N ARG A 220 18.60 6.10 -9.81
CA ARG A 220 19.22 4.99 -9.08
C ARG A 220 18.98 3.63 -9.76
N MET A 221 17.84 3.45 -10.42
CA MET A 221 17.47 2.18 -11.05
C MET A 221 18.26 1.90 -12.35
N LYS A 222 19.00 2.90 -12.88
CA LYS A 222 19.93 2.70 -14.00
C LYS A 222 21.04 1.71 -13.65
N ASP A 223 21.56 1.76 -12.43
CA ASP A 223 22.66 0.91 -11.97
C ASP A 223 22.20 -0.43 -11.39
N GLU A 224 20.89 -0.61 -11.22
CA GLU A 224 20.30 -1.83 -10.66
C GLU A 224 20.03 -2.91 -11.72
N ALA A 225 20.28 -4.17 -11.37
CA ALA A 225 19.88 -5.30 -12.19
C ALA A 225 18.38 -5.62 -11.98
N VAL A 226 17.64 -5.78 -13.08
CA VAL A 226 16.22 -6.16 -13.09
C VAL A 226 16.01 -7.26 -14.13
N ASP A 227 15.46 -8.39 -13.70
CA ASP A 227 15.14 -9.51 -14.57
C ASP A 227 13.76 -9.32 -15.21
N ILE A 228 13.72 -8.54 -16.29
CA ILE A 228 12.50 -8.20 -17.04
C ILE A 228 11.75 -9.47 -17.50
N LYS A 229 12.47 -10.52 -17.89
CA LYS A 229 11.87 -11.79 -18.32
C LYS A 229 11.19 -12.51 -17.16
N GLN A 230 11.83 -12.58 -16.01
CA GLN A 230 11.22 -13.15 -14.80
C GLN A 230 9.97 -12.39 -14.35
N LEU A 231 9.89 -11.10 -14.67
CA LEU A 231 8.74 -10.26 -14.34
C LEU A 231 7.56 -10.39 -15.31
N GLY A 232 7.69 -11.14 -16.40
CA GLY A 232 6.61 -11.30 -17.40
C GLY A 232 6.50 -10.16 -18.41
N LEU A 233 7.41 -9.17 -18.35
CA LEU A 233 7.39 -7.94 -19.15
C LEU A 233 7.96 -8.16 -20.56
N VAL A 234 7.40 -9.13 -21.29
CA VAL A 234 7.90 -9.58 -22.59
C VAL A 234 7.86 -8.44 -23.62
N GLY A 235 9.00 -8.19 -24.28
CA GLY A 235 9.10 -7.18 -25.34
C GLY A 235 9.42 -5.77 -24.85
N ARG A 236 9.50 -5.55 -23.53
CA ARG A 236 9.94 -4.27 -22.94
C ARG A 236 11.40 -4.33 -22.52
N THR A 237 12.07 -3.19 -22.45
CA THR A 237 13.41 -3.07 -21.85
C THR A 237 13.37 -2.26 -20.56
N LYS A 238 14.39 -2.43 -19.71
CA LYS A 238 14.53 -1.64 -18.47
C LYS A 238 14.55 -0.15 -18.80
N GLU A 239 15.28 0.24 -19.84
CA GLU A 239 15.46 1.63 -20.27
C GLU A 239 14.15 2.24 -20.76
N GLN A 240 13.32 1.48 -21.50
CA GLN A 240 12.00 1.93 -21.92
C GLN A 240 11.09 2.18 -20.72
N ILE A 241 11.01 1.22 -19.80
CA ILE A 241 10.17 1.33 -18.59
C ILE A 241 10.62 2.51 -17.73
N LEU A 242 11.93 2.69 -17.51
CA LEU A 242 12.45 3.80 -16.71
C LEU A 242 12.16 5.16 -17.34
N ARG A 243 12.21 5.27 -18.67
CA ARG A 243 11.80 6.49 -19.37
C ARG A 243 10.31 6.76 -19.17
N GLU A 244 9.47 5.75 -19.38
CA GLU A 244 8.01 5.88 -19.21
C GLU A 244 7.65 6.29 -17.77
N VAL A 245 8.26 5.67 -16.76
CA VAL A 245 8.08 6.04 -15.35
C VAL A 245 8.57 7.47 -15.07
N GLY A 246 9.72 7.86 -15.62
CA GLY A 246 10.26 9.21 -15.43
C GLY A 246 9.43 10.31 -16.10
N GLU A 247 8.75 9.99 -17.20
CA GLU A 247 7.88 10.90 -17.93
C GLU A 247 6.43 10.88 -17.44
N LEU A 248 6.03 9.88 -16.65
CA LEU A 248 4.65 9.72 -16.17
C LEU A 248 4.22 10.84 -15.24
N TYR A 249 5.12 11.32 -14.38
CA TYR A 249 4.82 12.33 -13.36
C TYR A 249 5.29 13.71 -13.80
N ILE A 250 4.44 14.71 -13.61
CA ILE A 250 4.74 16.12 -13.89
C ILE A 250 4.48 16.96 -12.64
N LEU A 251 5.21 18.06 -12.48
CA LEU A 251 4.87 19.05 -11.47
C LEU A 251 3.52 19.73 -11.82
N PRO A 252 2.72 20.12 -10.82
CA PRO A 252 1.41 20.76 -11.04
C PRO A 252 1.53 22.19 -11.58
#